data_AF-A0A7S2TPT5-F1
#
_entry.id   AF-A0A7S2TPT5-F1
#
_cell.length_a   1.000
_cell.length_b   1.000
_cell.length_c   1.000
_cell.angle_alpha   90.00
_cell.angle_beta   90.00
_cell.angle_gamma   90.00
#
_symmetry.space_group_name_H-M   'P 1'
#
loop_
_entity.id
_entity.type
_entity.pdbx_description
1 polymer ?
#
loop_
_entity_poly.entity_id
_entity_poly.type
_entity_poly.pdbx_seq_one_letter_code
_entity_poly.pdbx_strand_id
1 'polypeptide(L)'
;CNIANGHVSKSFAELPEHNHVKVEARFHQIDTWKGETAYSKADGRVVWTMPTSREANFGGIDMCGGTAPETAMSIPVAFTLPHQSSTLNLTFGSTGGASNDDPCQRSFG
;
A
#
# COMPACT_ATOMS: atom_id res chain seq x y z
N CYS A 1 -19.47 0.84 5.61
CA CYS A 1 -18.12 0.29 5.70
C CYS A 1 -17.47 0.45 4.34
N ASN A 2 -16.39 1.21 4.23
CA ASN A 2 -15.52 1.32 3.05
C ASN A 2 -14.18 1.87 3.58
N ILE A 3 -13.02 1.24 3.33
CA ILE A 3 -12.59 0.77 2.02
C ILE A 3 -11.87 -0.60 2.09
N ALA A 4 -12.58 -1.68 1.73
CA ALA A 4 -11.99 -2.85 1.09
C ALA A 4 -11.88 -2.58 -0.42
N ASN A 5 -10.82 -3.07 -1.09
CA ASN A 5 -10.49 -2.76 -2.50
C ASN A 5 -10.15 -1.30 -2.83
N GLY A 6 -9.93 -0.47 -1.81
CA GLY A 6 -9.49 0.91 -2.00
C GLY A 6 -8.08 0.99 -2.58
N HIS A 7 -7.87 1.95 -3.46
CA HIS A 7 -6.54 2.49 -3.70
C HIS A 7 -6.55 3.97 -3.37
N VAL A 8 -5.45 4.47 -2.85
CA VAL A 8 -5.22 5.91 -2.71
C VAL A 8 -4.37 6.37 -3.88
N SER A 9 -4.76 7.46 -4.52
CA SER A 9 -4.00 8.06 -5.60
C SER A 9 -3.70 9.53 -5.31
N LYS A 10 -2.55 9.98 -5.79
CA LYS A 10 -2.14 11.38 -5.76
C LYS A 10 -1.53 11.75 -7.10
N SER A 11 -2.06 12.81 -7.71
CA SER A 11 -1.49 13.43 -8.89
C SER A 11 -0.57 14.57 -8.48
N PHE A 12 0.68 14.52 -8.93
CA PHE A 12 1.61 15.64 -8.89
C PHE A 12 1.57 16.31 -10.26
N ALA A 13 1.43 17.63 -10.28
CA ALA A 13 1.43 18.44 -11.49
C ALA A 13 2.56 19.46 -11.42
N GLU A 14 2.88 20.07 -12.57
CA GLU A 14 3.89 21.13 -12.68
C GLU A 14 5.28 20.69 -12.19
N LEU A 15 5.63 19.42 -12.41
CA LEU A 15 6.97 18.93 -12.14
C LEU A 15 7.97 19.62 -13.08
N PRO A 16 9.13 20.09 -12.57
CA PRO A 16 10.18 20.67 -13.39
C PRO A 16 10.73 19.64 -14.38
N GLU A 17 11.49 20.08 -15.38
CA GLU A 17 12.15 19.14 -16.30
C GLU A 17 13.07 18.18 -15.51
N HIS A 18 12.90 16.88 -15.75
CA HIS A 18 13.64 15.83 -15.08
C HIS A 18 13.71 14.58 -15.96
N ASN A 19 14.64 13.68 -15.61
CA ASN A 19 14.78 12.38 -16.30
C ASN A 19 14.39 11.19 -15.41
N HIS A 20 14.32 11.41 -14.10
CA HIS A 20 14.00 10.39 -13.10
C HIS A 20 13.19 10.98 -11.96
N VAL A 21 12.37 10.16 -11.34
CA VAL A 21 11.69 10.46 -10.07
C VAL A 21 12.05 9.40 -9.05
N LYS A 22 12.45 9.84 -7.86
CA LYS A 22 12.60 9.00 -6.67
C LYS A 22 11.36 9.17 -5.80
N VAL A 23 10.71 8.07 -5.45
CA VAL A 23 9.56 8.04 -4.55
C VAL A 23 9.95 7.33 -3.27
N GLU A 24 9.66 7.94 -2.13
CA GLU A 24 9.86 7.37 -0.80
C GLU A 24 8.55 7.49 0.00
N ALA A 25 8.09 6.37 0.55
CA ALA A 25 6.90 6.30 1.37
C ALA A 25 7.06 5.25 2.48
N ARG A 26 6.15 5.30 3.46
CA ARG A 26 5.97 4.27 4.49
C ARG A 26 4.63 3.57 4.27
N PHE A 27 4.65 2.25 4.28
CA PHE A 27 3.46 1.43 4.19
C PHE A 27 3.16 0.78 5.53
N HIS A 28 1.90 0.80 5.96
CA HIS A 28 1.46 0.24 7.23
C HIS A 28 0.40 -0.83 6.95
N GLN A 29 0.65 -2.04 7.45
CA GLN A 29 -0.36 -3.10 7.45
C GLN A 29 -1.07 -3.06 8.78
N ILE A 30 -2.30 -2.56 8.74
CA ILE A 30 -3.18 -2.49 9.91
C ILE A 30 -3.99 -3.78 9.95
N ASP A 31 -4.15 -4.34 11.15
CA ASP A 31 -4.90 -5.55 11.45
C ASP A 31 -4.43 -6.81 10.69
N THR A 32 -5.38 -7.66 10.28
CA THR A 32 -5.07 -8.95 9.65
C THR A 32 -4.98 -8.86 8.15
N TRP A 33 -3.83 -9.28 7.62
CA TRP A 33 -3.61 -9.51 6.19
C TRP A 33 -3.43 -11.02 5.96
N LYS A 34 -4.24 -11.61 5.07
CA LYS A 34 -4.29 -13.05 4.75
C LYS A 34 -3.92 -13.33 3.29
N GLY A 35 -2.73 -12.92 2.89
CA GLY A 35 -2.19 -13.21 1.56
C GLY A 35 -2.45 -12.12 0.52
N GLU A 36 -2.88 -10.93 0.95
CA GLU A 36 -2.95 -9.75 0.09
C GLU A 36 -1.55 -9.24 -0.25
N THR A 37 -1.37 -8.74 -1.46
CA THR A 37 -0.13 -8.11 -1.92
C THR A 37 -0.33 -6.61 -1.96
N ALA A 38 0.47 -5.87 -1.20
CA ALA A 38 0.54 -4.41 -1.32
C ALA A 38 1.26 -4.05 -2.64
N TYR A 39 0.84 -2.96 -3.28
CA TYR A 39 1.44 -2.50 -4.53
C TYR A 39 1.48 -0.97 -4.62
N SER A 40 2.41 -0.47 -5.44
CA SER A 40 2.45 0.92 -5.90
C SER A 40 2.48 0.98 -7.42
N LYS A 41 1.78 1.96 -7.99
CA LYS A 41 1.79 2.25 -9.42
C LYS A 41 2.20 3.69 -9.69
N ALA A 42 3.08 3.88 -10.68
CA ALA A 42 3.38 5.18 -11.27
C ALA A 42 2.78 5.20 -12.69
N ASP A 43 1.92 6.18 -12.96
CA ASP A 43 1.20 6.34 -14.24
C ASP A 43 0.49 5.05 -14.70
N GLY A 44 -0.14 4.37 -13.74
CA GLY A 44 -0.86 3.12 -13.96
C GLY A 44 0.00 1.86 -14.05
N ARG A 45 1.35 1.98 -14.07
CA ARG A 45 2.27 0.84 -14.14
C ARG A 45 2.75 0.45 -12.75
N VAL A 46 2.73 -0.85 -12.42
CA VAL A 46 3.24 -1.36 -11.14
C VAL A 46 4.75 -1.14 -11.07
N VAL A 47 5.20 -0.46 -10.02
CA VAL A 47 6.62 -0.12 -9.77
C VAL A 47 7.16 -0.71 -8.47
N TRP A 48 6.27 -1.16 -7.60
CA TRP A 48 6.63 -1.82 -6.34
C TRP A 48 5.52 -2.79 -5.94
N THR A 49 5.90 -3.94 -5.41
CA THR A 49 4.99 -4.91 -4.80
C THR A 49 5.61 -5.47 -3.54
N MET A 50 4.75 -5.87 -2.61
CA MET A 50 5.15 -6.60 -1.42
C MET A 50 4.07 -7.63 -1.08
N PRO A 51 4.35 -8.93 -1.29
CA PRO A 51 3.45 -9.98 -0.87
C PRO A 51 3.40 -10.02 0.67
N THR A 52 2.22 -10.20 1.26
CA THR A 52 2.16 -10.64 2.65
C THR A 52 2.42 -12.14 2.72
N SER A 53 3.39 -12.54 3.54
CA SER A 53 3.51 -13.94 3.92
C SER A 53 2.26 -14.31 4.71
N ARG A 54 1.55 -15.36 4.26
CA ARG A 54 0.30 -15.90 4.80
C ARG A 54 0.37 -16.33 6.28
N GLU A 55 1.53 -16.22 6.89
CA GLU A 55 1.85 -16.73 8.20
C GLU A 55 2.45 -15.61 9.05
N ALA A 56 1.56 -14.90 9.73
CA ALA A 56 1.80 -14.14 10.96
C ALA A 56 2.27 -15.05 12.11
N ASN A 57 3.16 -16.02 11.85
CA ASN A 57 3.68 -16.96 12.84
C ASN A 57 4.78 -16.32 13.73
N PHE A 58 5.06 -15.03 13.54
CA PHE A 58 5.92 -14.24 14.40
C PHE A 58 5.07 -13.18 15.08
N GLY A 59 5.05 -13.21 16.42
CA GLY A 59 4.21 -12.39 17.30
C GLY A 59 4.16 -10.91 16.91
N GLY A 60 3.13 -10.57 16.12
CA GLY A 60 2.77 -9.19 15.87
C GLY A 60 2.30 -8.52 17.16
N ILE A 61 2.23 -7.19 17.12
CA ILE A 61 1.83 -6.37 18.26
C ILE A 61 0.54 -5.67 17.85
N ASP A 62 -0.46 -5.67 18.72
CA ASP A 62 -1.61 -4.79 18.59
C ASP A 62 -1.16 -3.36 18.91
N MET A 63 -0.83 -2.61 17.87
CA MET A 63 -0.44 -1.19 17.93
C MET A 63 -1.63 -0.27 17.66
N CYS A 64 -2.65 -0.77 16.97
CA CYS A 64 -3.77 0.04 16.52
C CYS A 64 -5.03 -0.10 17.40
N GLY A 65 -5.05 -1.02 18.36
CA GLY A 65 -6.13 -1.20 19.34
C GLY A 65 -7.18 -2.23 18.92
N GLY A 66 -6.82 -3.15 18.03
CA GLY A 66 -7.65 -4.24 17.51
C GLY A 66 -7.47 -5.54 18.29
N THR A 67 -8.13 -6.61 17.85
CA THR A 67 -7.90 -7.97 18.39
C THR A 67 -6.88 -8.76 17.57
N ALA A 68 -6.60 -8.30 16.35
CA ALA A 68 -5.61 -8.88 15.47
C ALA A 68 -4.29 -8.12 15.61
N PRO A 69 -3.16 -8.83 15.76
CA PRO A 69 -1.88 -8.18 15.84
C PRO A 69 -1.43 -7.65 14.46
N GLU A 70 -0.86 -6.44 14.43
CA GLU A 70 -0.15 -5.96 13.24
C GLU A 70 1.17 -6.70 13.08
N THR A 71 1.41 -7.18 11.86
CA THR A 71 2.60 -8.00 11.55
C THR A 71 3.71 -7.22 10.84
N ALA A 72 3.37 -6.12 10.16
CA ALA A 72 4.35 -5.29 9.48
C ALA A 72 3.93 -3.81 9.44
N MET A 73 4.69 -2.99 10.16
CA MET A 73 4.46 -1.55 10.28
C MET A 73 5.64 -0.74 9.76
N SER A 74 5.36 0.45 9.22
CA SER A 74 6.37 1.41 8.74
C SER A 74 7.33 0.82 7.70
N ILE A 75 6.79 -0.01 6.80
CA ILE A 75 7.56 -0.71 5.80
C ILE A 75 8.10 0.30 4.78
N PRO A 76 9.39 0.25 4.46
CA PRO A 76 9.96 1.16 3.49
C PRO A 76 9.55 0.86 2.06
N VAL A 77 8.87 1.83 1.43
CA VAL A 77 8.72 1.88 -0.02
C VAL A 77 9.72 2.90 -0.56
N ALA A 78 10.62 2.45 -1.43
CA ALA A 78 11.57 3.31 -2.13
C ALA A 78 11.82 2.75 -3.52
N PHE A 79 11.61 3.57 -4.55
CA PHE A 79 11.94 3.22 -5.93
C PHE A 79 12.31 4.47 -6.72
N THR A 80 13.11 4.28 -7.77
CA THR A 80 13.47 5.32 -8.74
C THR A 80 13.07 4.84 -10.12
N LEU A 81 12.34 5.65 -10.87
CA LEU A 81 11.94 5.32 -12.24
C LEU A 81 12.31 6.44 -13.23
N PRO A 82 12.61 6.11 -14.49
CA PRO A 82 12.74 7.09 -15.55
C PRO A 82 11.37 7.73 -15.82
N HIS A 83 11.32 9.06 -15.81
CA HIS A 83 10.10 9.84 -16.01
C HIS A 83 10.48 11.25 -16.48
N GLN A 84 9.70 11.80 -17.41
CA GLN A 84 9.96 13.11 -18.05
C GLN A 84 8.70 13.99 -18.15
N SER A 85 7.52 13.47 -17.80
CA SER A 85 6.27 14.24 -17.88
C SER A 85 6.21 15.29 -16.77
N SER A 86 5.53 16.41 -17.00
CA SER A 86 5.24 17.41 -15.96
C SER A 86 4.19 16.93 -14.96
N THR A 87 3.58 15.77 -15.19
CA THR A 87 2.58 15.17 -14.30
C THR A 87 2.95 13.74 -13.95
N LEU A 88 2.79 13.36 -12.69
CA LEU A 88 2.97 11.98 -12.20
C LEU A 88 1.74 11.56 -11.40
N ASN A 89 1.13 10.43 -11.76
CA ASN A 89 0.07 9.81 -10.96
C ASN A 89 0.65 8.65 -10.15
N LEU A 90 0.65 8.80 -8.83
CA LEU A 90 1.09 7.77 -7.90
C LEU A 90 -0.10 7.12 -7.22
N THR A 91 -0.18 5.79 -7.25
CA THR A 91 -1.26 5.01 -6.64
C THR A 91 -0.70 3.96 -5.70
N PHE A 92 -1.31 3.78 -4.53
CA PHE A 92 -1.02 2.68 -3.60
C PHE A 92 -2.30 1.88 -3.32
N GLY A 93 -2.16 0.56 -3.18
CA GLY A 93 -3.28 -0.31 -2.83
C GLY A 93 -2.82 -1.72 -2.45
N SER A 94 -3.78 -2.63 -2.28
CA SER A 94 -3.51 -4.05 -2.04
C SER A 94 -4.44 -4.95 -2.84
N THR A 95 -4.00 -6.19 -3.11
CA THR A 95 -4.80 -7.21 -3.79
C THR A 95 -5.61 -7.98 -2.75
N GLY A 96 -6.85 -7.58 -2.42
CA GLY A 96 -7.47 -8.17 -1.22
C GLY A 96 -8.98 -8.11 -1.02
N GLY A 97 -9.77 -7.29 -1.72
CA GLY A 97 -11.23 -7.31 -1.51
C GLY A 97 -11.99 -8.22 -2.46
N ALA A 98 -11.38 -9.30 -2.96
CA ALA A 98 -12.06 -10.27 -3.82
C ALA A 98 -12.80 -11.40 -3.06
N SER A 99 -12.88 -11.36 -1.72
CA SER A 99 -13.49 -12.47 -0.97
C SER A 99 -14.28 -12.02 0.26
N ASN A 100 -15.45 -11.41 0.10
CA ASN A 100 -16.52 -11.30 1.12
C ASN A 100 -16.15 -10.87 2.57
N ASP A 101 -14.92 -10.44 2.84
CA ASP A 101 -14.43 -10.03 4.14
C ASP A 101 -14.79 -8.55 4.29
N ASP A 102 -15.70 -8.29 5.22
CA ASP A 102 -16.17 -6.94 5.54
C ASP A 102 -14.99 -6.16 6.16
N PRO A 103 -14.50 -5.08 5.52
CA PRO A 103 -13.42 -4.29 6.07
C PRO A 103 -13.77 -3.73 7.46
N CYS A 104 -15.06 -3.55 7.79
CA CYS A 104 -15.48 -3.13 9.13
C CYS A 104 -15.22 -4.17 10.22
N GLN A 105 -15.07 -5.45 9.86
CA GLN A 105 -14.76 -6.52 10.81
C GLN A 105 -13.26 -6.76 10.90
N ARG A 106 -12.49 -6.18 10.00
CA ARG A 106 -11.05 -6.41 9.85
C ARG A 106 -10.23 -5.18 10.17
N SER A 107 -10.76 -3.98 10.03
CA SER A 107 -10.07 -2.71 10.24
C SER A 107 -11.02 -1.58 10.63
N PHE A 108 -10.49 -0.37 10.76
CA PHE A 108 -11.23 0.81 11.22
C PHE A 108 -12.24 1.39 10.18
N GLY A 109 -12.79 0.59 9.26
CA GLY A 109 -13.75 1.12 8.27
C GLY A 109 -14.46 0.13 7.37
#